data_AF-A0A2V8IWA9-F1
#
_entry.id   AF-A0A2V8IWA9-F1
#
_cell.length_a   1.000
_cell.length_b   1.000
_cell.length_c   1.000
_cell.angle_alpha   90.00
_cell.angle_beta   90.00
_cell.angle_gamma   90.00
#
_symmetry.space_group_name_H-M   'P 1'
#
loop_
_entity.id
_entity.type
_entity.pdbx_description
1 polymer ?
#
loop_
_entity_poly.entity_id
_entity_poly.type
_entity_poly.pdbx_seq_one_letter_code
_entity_poly.pdbx_strand_id
1 'polypeptide(L)'
;MCSCAAARRPRRTTCCGRWPSSHCSRCRSHLPGCPPGSYGFRSRVKPVPSNSTPAPPPPNAVATHGVAPRAVPVPGTAAPVRSFAPVGIPRPTLSAVSAALAVVYAAGVLLLLARLAVERFALRRFTRASRQVTDPAWRRLLDDASDSIAGNGRVIRLLQSDRDVMPLTFGTLAPVVVLPASADEWTEDRRRAVLLHELAHTVRADCLIQRLTACACALYWPHPGVWYAARHLRAERELACDDRVIAAGARARDYAGHLLEIAPAFRAAPAPAS
;
A
#
# COMPACT_ATOMS: atom_id res chain seq x y z
N MET A 1 -10.21 57.29 13.83
CA MET A 1 -9.45 57.94 12.75
C MET A 1 -9.30 56.95 11.61
N CYS A 2 -9.85 57.30 10.46
CA CYS A 2 -9.79 56.57 9.20
C CYS A 2 -8.52 57.04 8.46
N SER A 3 -7.67 56.15 7.94
CA SER A 3 -6.87 56.44 6.74
C SER A 3 -6.18 55.20 6.13
N CYS A 4 -6.03 55.27 4.81
CA CYS A 4 -5.79 54.25 3.80
C CYS A 4 -4.31 53.90 3.54
N ALA A 5 -4.16 52.91 2.63
CA ALA A 5 -3.05 52.62 1.70
C ALA A 5 -2.14 51.44 2.14
N ALA A 6 -1.77 50.46 1.31
CA ALA A 6 -1.87 50.30 -0.13
C ALA A 6 -1.91 48.80 -0.50
N ALA A 7 -2.84 48.42 -1.37
CA ALA A 7 -2.87 47.10 -2.00
C ALA A 7 -1.77 47.01 -3.07
N ARG A 8 -0.73 46.20 -2.82
CA ARG A 8 0.19 45.72 -3.87
C ARG A 8 -0.31 44.37 -4.39
N ARG A 9 -0.44 44.29 -5.71
CA ARG A 9 -0.85 43.14 -6.52
C ARG A 9 0.00 41.89 -6.23
N PRO A 10 -0.59 40.68 -6.13
CA PRO A 10 0.18 39.44 -6.21
C PRO A 10 0.59 39.14 -7.66
N ARG A 11 1.86 38.80 -7.85
CA ARG A 11 2.40 38.26 -9.11
C ARG A 11 1.71 36.94 -9.42
N ARG A 12 1.37 36.76 -10.70
CA ARG A 12 0.78 35.56 -11.29
C ARG A 12 1.61 34.32 -10.94
N THR A 13 1.00 33.41 -10.20
CA THR A 13 1.44 32.03 -10.05
C THR A 13 1.20 31.29 -11.37
N THR A 14 2.27 30.76 -11.96
CA THR A 14 2.21 29.68 -12.95
C THR A 14 1.67 28.42 -12.25
N CYS A 15 0.36 28.21 -12.34
CA CYS A 15 -0.32 27.04 -11.83
C CYS A 15 -0.79 26.22 -13.03
N CYS A 16 0.07 25.36 -13.57
CA CYS A 16 -0.30 24.21 -14.42
C CYS A 16 0.97 23.44 -14.82
N GLY A 17 1.56 22.75 -13.86
CA GLY A 17 2.47 21.66 -14.13
C GLY A 17 2.12 20.55 -13.15
N ARG A 18 1.76 19.37 -13.67
CA ARG A 18 1.65 18.10 -12.94
C ARG A 18 0.27 17.77 -12.33
N TRP A 19 -0.75 17.45 -13.13
CA TRP A 19 -1.82 16.48 -12.76
C TRP A 19 -2.39 15.75 -14.01
N PRO A 20 -2.86 14.48 -13.88
CA PRO A 20 -3.24 13.60 -14.99
C PRO A 20 -4.63 13.89 -15.57
N SER A 21 -4.79 13.54 -16.84
CA SER A 21 -5.90 13.82 -17.75
C SER A 21 -7.18 13.01 -17.49
N SER A 22 -7.77 13.15 -16.31
CA SER A 22 -9.12 12.67 -16.05
C SER A 22 -9.78 13.57 -15.02
N HIS A 23 -10.28 14.72 -15.48
CA HIS A 23 -11.32 15.58 -14.86
C HIS A 23 -11.36 16.88 -15.69
N CYS A 24 -11.79 16.77 -16.96
CA CYS A 24 -11.94 17.91 -17.85
C CYS A 24 -13.31 17.89 -18.54
N SER A 25 -14.38 17.79 -17.74
CA SER A 25 -15.76 17.91 -18.21
C SER A 25 -16.63 18.85 -17.38
N ARG A 26 -16.05 19.59 -16.40
CA ARG A 26 -16.82 20.43 -15.48
C ARG A 26 -16.32 21.87 -15.29
N CYS A 27 -15.81 22.47 -16.37
CA CYS A 27 -15.52 23.90 -16.44
C CYS A 27 -15.97 24.48 -17.78
N ARG A 28 -17.25 24.25 -18.11
CA ARG A 28 -17.88 24.77 -19.34
C ARG A 28 -19.16 25.51 -18.99
N SER A 29 -19.02 26.64 -18.29
CA SER A 29 -19.99 27.73 -18.29
C SER A 29 -19.40 28.94 -17.56
N HIS A 30 -19.47 30.10 -18.22
CA HIS A 30 -19.15 31.45 -17.73
C HIS A 30 -17.70 31.93 -17.82
N LEU A 31 -17.24 32.21 -19.04
CA LEU A 31 -16.49 33.45 -19.33
C LEU A 31 -16.88 33.95 -20.75
N PRO A 32 -17.28 35.23 -20.91
CA PRO A 32 -17.53 35.83 -22.23
C PRO A 32 -16.21 36.30 -22.85
N GLY A 33 -15.95 35.93 -24.11
CA GLY A 33 -14.82 36.53 -24.87
C GLY A 33 -13.98 35.61 -25.78
N CYS A 34 -14.37 34.36 -26.05
CA CYS A 34 -13.63 33.52 -27.01
C CYS A 34 -14.26 33.56 -28.42
N PRO A 35 -13.50 33.88 -29.48
CA PRO A 35 -13.98 33.82 -30.86
C PRO A 35 -14.21 32.37 -31.31
N PRO A 36 -15.19 32.10 -32.21
CA PRO A 36 -15.47 30.76 -32.69
C PRO A 36 -14.39 30.33 -33.70
N GLY A 37 -13.33 29.69 -33.20
CA GLY A 37 -12.30 29.05 -34.01
C GLY A 37 -12.69 27.62 -34.35
N SER A 38 -13.13 27.42 -35.59
CA SER A 38 -13.40 26.14 -36.24
C SER A 38 -12.16 25.24 -36.28
N TYR A 39 -12.10 24.21 -35.44
CA TYR A 39 -11.12 23.13 -35.57
C TYR A 39 -11.77 21.93 -36.26
N GLY A 40 -11.89 22.03 -37.59
CA GLY A 40 -12.17 20.88 -38.45
C GLY A 40 -10.90 20.06 -38.65
N PHE A 41 -10.75 18.96 -37.93
CA PHE A 41 -9.70 17.99 -38.22
C PHE A 41 -10.13 17.14 -39.43
N ARG A 42 -9.78 17.62 -40.63
CA ARG A 42 -9.92 16.86 -41.88
C ARG A 42 -8.99 15.65 -41.83
N SER A 43 -9.57 14.45 -41.71
CA SER A 43 -8.89 13.19 -42.01
C SER A 43 -8.49 13.19 -43.48
N ARG A 44 -7.18 13.37 -43.77
CA ARG A 44 -6.63 13.31 -45.12
C ARG A 44 -6.16 11.88 -45.38
N VAL A 45 -7.10 10.96 -45.57
CA VAL A 45 -6.81 9.65 -46.16
C VAL A 45 -6.66 9.86 -47.66
N LYS A 46 -5.44 9.69 -48.20
CA LYS A 46 -5.23 9.61 -49.65
C LYS A 46 -5.83 8.29 -50.15
N PRO A 47 -6.69 8.29 -51.19
CA PRO A 47 -7.10 7.05 -51.83
C PRO A 47 -5.90 6.44 -52.58
N VAL A 48 -5.67 5.14 -52.34
CA VAL A 48 -4.74 4.30 -53.11
C VAL A 48 -5.35 4.07 -54.50
N PRO A 49 -4.61 4.22 -55.60
CA PRO A 49 -5.14 3.91 -56.92
C PRO A 49 -5.40 2.40 -57.07
N SER A 50 -6.61 2.07 -57.53
CA SER A 50 -7.00 0.74 -57.97
C SER A 50 -6.22 0.37 -59.22
N ASN A 51 -5.24 -0.53 -59.09
CA ASN A 51 -4.65 -1.19 -60.24
C ASN A 51 -5.62 -2.28 -60.71
N SER A 52 -6.19 -2.06 -61.89
CA SER A 52 -6.95 -3.02 -62.67
C SER A 52 -6.06 -4.20 -63.07
N THR A 53 -6.39 -5.39 -62.56
CA THR A 53 -5.81 -6.68 -62.99
C THR A 53 -6.25 -6.99 -64.43
N PRO A 54 -5.35 -7.33 -65.37
CA PRO A 54 -5.75 -7.77 -66.70
C PRO A 54 -6.40 -9.16 -66.64
N ALA A 55 -7.43 -9.36 -67.45
CA ALA A 55 -8.14 -10.63 -67.60
C ALA A 55 -7.21 -11.75 -68.12
N PRO A 56 -7.37 -13.00 -67.65
CA PRO A 56 -6.60 -14.13 -68.17
C PRO A 56 -7.04 -14.48 -69.60
N PRO A 57 -6.12 -14.92 -70.49
CA PRO A 57 -6.47 -15.39 -71.82
C PRO A 57 -7.26 -16.71 -71.77
N PRO A 58 -8.06 -17.04 -72.80
CA PRO A 58 -8.81 -18.28 -72.86
C PRO A 58 -7.86 -19.50 -72.92
N PRO A 59 -8.25 -20.65 -72.34
CA PRO A 59 -7.44 -21.85 -72.39
C PRO A 59 -7.40 -22.40 -73.83
N ASN A 60 -6.18 -22.60 -74.34
CA ASN A 60 -5.94 -23.34 -75.58
C ASN A 60 -6.43 -24.78 -75.39
N ALA A 61 -7.38 -25.20 -76.23
CA ALA A 61 -7.85 -26.58 -76.31
C ALA A 61 -6.74 -27.46 -76.88
N VAL A 62 -5.93 -28.06 -76.00
CA VAL A 62 -5.04 -29.16 -76.38
C VAL A 62 -5.85 -30.44 -76.36
N ALA A 63 -6.06 -31.03 -77.54
CA ALA A 63 -6.64 -32.35 -77.68
C ALA A 63 -5.71 -33.38 -77.03
N THR A 64 -6.07 -33.86 -75.84
CA THR A 64 -5.41 -34.99 -75.18
C THR A 64 -5.87 -36.28 -75.86
N HIS A 65 -5.03 -36.85 -76.71
CA HIS A 65 -5.18 -38.24 -77.13
C HIS A 65 -5.06 -39.13 -75.89
N GLY A 66 -6.17 -39.80 -75.55
CA GLY A 66 -6.25 -40.73 -74.43
C GLY A 66 -5.35 -41.94 -74.65
N VAL A 67 -4.18 -41.93 -74.02
CA VAL A 67 -3.42 -43.15 -73.73
C VAL A 67 -3.87 -43.61 -72.34
N ALA A 68 -4.61 -44.72 -72.29
CA ALA A 68 -5.00 -45.34 -71.04
C ALA A 68 -3.75 -45.73 -70.23
N PRO A 69 -3.56 -45.25 -69.00
CA PRO A 69 -2.43 -45.67 -68.19
C PRO A 69 -2.63 -47.14 -67.81
N ARG A 70 -1.68 -47.98 -68.22
CA ARG A 70 -1.57 -49.37 -67.79
C ARG A 70 -1.25 -49.36 -66.30
N ALA A 71 -2.20 -49.79 -65.46
CA ALA A 71 -2.01 -49.88 -64.02
C ALA A 71 -0.86 -50.86 -63.72
N VAL A 72 0.24 -50.33 -63.18
CA VAL A 72 1.28 -51.14 -62.56
C VAL A 72 0.78 -51.47 -61.15
N PRO A 73 0.65 -52.75 -60.77
CA PRO A 73 0.32 -53.10 -59.39
C PRO A 73 1.53 -52.78 -58.52
N VAL A 74 1.44 -51.68 -57.78
CA VAL A 74 2.37 -51.40 -56.67
C VAL A 74 2.00 -52.35 -55.53
N PRO A 75 2.94 -53.14 -54.97
CA PRO A 75 2.66 -53.95 -53.80
C PRO A 75 2.26 -53.02 -52.66
N GLY A 76 0.97 -53.04 -52.33
CA GLY A 76 0.39 -52.24 -51.26
C GLY A 76 0.78 -52.78 -49.90
N THR A 77 1.97 -52.45 -49.42
CA THR A 77 2.26 -52.45 -47.99
C THR A 77 2.09 -51.02 -47.48
N ALA A 78 0.84 -50.55 -47.47
CA ALA A 78 0.48 -49.39 -46.68
C ALA A 78 0.61 -49.80 -45.21
N ALA A 79 1.79 -49.61 -44.63
CA ALA A 79 1.93 -49.67 -43.18
C ALA A 79 0.91 -48.68 -42.59
N PRO A 80 0.10 -49.09 -41.60
CA PRO A 80 -0.88 -48.19 -41.01
C PRO A 80 -0.11 -47.02 -40.41
N VAL A 81 -0.24 -45.85 -41.03
CA VAL A 81 0.23 -44.60 -40.43
C VAL A 81 -0.56 -44.48 -39.13
N ARG A 82 0.08 -44.76 -38.00
CA ARG A 82 -0.54 -44.56 -36.69
C ARG A 82 -0.88 -43.08 -36.60
N SER A 83 -2.17 -42.78 -36.74
CA SER A 83 -2.71 -41.46 -36.45
C SER A 83 -2.45 -41.22 -34.96
N PHE A 84 -1.48 -40.35 -34.66
CA PHE A 84 -1.33 -39.86 -33.31
C PHE A 84 -2.55 -38.99 -33.03
N ALA A 85 -3.47 -39.50 -32.22
CA ALA A 85 -4.55 -38.68 -31.69
C ALA A 85 -3.89 -37.47 -31.00
N PRO A 86 -4.29 -36.23 -31.33
CA PRO A 86 -3.77 -35.08 -30.61
C PRO A 86 -4.08 -35.29 -29.13
N VAL A 87 -3.04 -35.33 -28.29
CA VAL A 87 -3.19 -35.34 -26.85
C VAL A 87 -3.93 -34.05 -26.49
N GLY A 88 -5.23 -34.16 -26.22
CA GLY A 88 -6.05 -33.03 -25.85
C GLY A 88 -5.57 -32.50 -24.51
N ILE A 89 -4.87 -31.37 -24.51
CA ILE A 89 -4.59 -30.64 -23.29
C ILE A 89 -5.96 -30.21 -22.75
N PRO A 90 -6.39 -30.68 -21.56
CA PRO A 90 -7.69 -30.31 -21.02
C PRO A 90 -7.73 -28.78 -20.88
N ARG A 91 -8.59 -28.13 -21.66
CA ARG A 91 -8.82 -26.69 -21.52
C ARG A 91 -9.60 -26.50 -20.23
N PRO A 92 -9.06 -25.80 -19.22
CA PRO A 92 -9.81 -25.56 -18.01
C PRO A 92 -11.07 -24.79 -18.40
N THR A 93 -12.22 -25.24 -17.90
CA THR A 93 -13.46 -24.48 -18.05
C THR A 93 -13.31 -23.15 -17.32
N LEU A 94 -14.01 -22.11 -17.77
CA LEU A 94 -14.01 -20.80 -17.08
C LEU A 94 -14.33 -20.94 -15.58
N SER A 95 -15.19 -21.90 -15.21
CA SER A 95 -15.51 -22.26 -13.82
C SER A 95 -14.34 -22.84 -13.03
N ALA A 96 -13.47 -23.65 -13.65
CA ALA A 96 -12.31 -24.23 -13.00
C ALA A 96 -11.24 -23.16 -12.73
N VAL A 97 -11.02 -22.26 -13.69
CA VAL A 97 -10.11 -21.12 -13.52
C VAL A 97 -10.61 -20.17 -12.43
N SER A 98 -11.89 -19.82 -12.43
CA SER A 98 -12.46 -18.93 -11.40
C SER A 98 -12.40 -19.57 -10.01
N ALA A 99 -12.67 -20.87 -9.89
CA ALA A 99 -12.54 -21.60 -8.62
C ALA A 99 -11.08 -21.60 -8.13
N ALA A 100 -10.11 -21.89 -9.00
CA ALA A 100 -8.70 -21.86 -8.64
C ALA A 100 -8.26 -20.47 -8.17
N LEU A 101 -8.65 -19.40 -8.87
CA LEU A 101 -8.35 -18.02 -8.47
C LEU A 101 -8.99 -17.67 -7.12
N ALA A 102 -10.23 -18.09 -6.87
CA ALA A 102 -10.90 -17.87 -5.59
C ALA A 102 -10.18 -18.59 -4.44
N VAL A 103 -9.74 -19.83 -4.65
CA VAL A 103 -8.95 -20.60 -3.66
C VAL A 103 -7.62 -19.91 -3.37
N VAL A 104 -6.88 -19.52 -4.40
CA VAL A 104 -5.59 -18.82 -4.25
C VAL A 104 -5.77 -17.49 -3.51
N TYR A 105 -6.80 -16.72 -3.88
CA TYR A 105 -7.13 -15.46 -3.21
C TYR A 105 -7.46 -15.70 -1.72
N ALA A 106 -8.36 -16.63 -1.43
CA ALA A 106 -8.78 -16.96 -0.07
C ALA A 106 -7.60 -17.46 0.78
N ALA A 107 -6.73 -18.32 0.21
CA ALA A 107 -5.54 -18.80 0.89
C ALA A 107 -4.58 -17.64 1.24
N GLY A 108 -4.35 -16.69 0.33
CA GLY A 108 -3.54 -15.51 0.58
C GLY A 108 -4.12 -14.62 1.70
N VAL A 109 -5.43 -14.37 1.67
CA VAL A 109 -6.13 -13.61 2.73
C VAL A 109 -6.00 -14.32 4.07
N LEU A 110 -6.30 -15.62 4.13
CA LEU A 110 -6.22 -16.42 5.35
C LEU A 110 -4.81 -16.45 5.93
N LEU A 111 -3.79 -16.63 5.09
CA LEU A 111 -2.38 -16.65 5.51
C LEU A 111 -1.98 -15.31 6.14
N LEU A 112 -2.33 -14.19 5.52
CA LEU A 112 -2.00 -12.86 6.03
C LEU A 112 -2.78 -12.52 7.31
N LEU A 113 -4.05 -12.89 7.39
CA LEU A 113 -4.84 -12.72 8.61
C LEU A 113 -4.32 -13.61 9.75
N ALA A 114 -3.93 -14.85 9.46
CA ALA A 114 -3.32 -15.75 10.43
C ALA A 114 -2.00 -15.18 10.95
N ARG A 115 -1.14 -14.67 10.07
CA ARG A 115 0.09 -13.97 10.45
C ARG A 115 -0.21 -12.80 11.41
N LEU A 116 -1.18 -11.93 11.08
CA LEU A 116 -1.58 -10.82 11.94
C LEU A 116 -2.13 -11.29 13.29
N ALA A 117 -2.82 -12.43 13.32
CA ALA A 117 -3.33 -13.03 14.56
C ALA A 117 -2.17 -13.56 15.44
N VAL A 118 -1.18 -14.20 14.83
CA VAL A 118 0.04 -14.68 15.53
C VAL A 118 0.82 -13.51 16.12
N GLU A 119 1.05 -12.44 15.36
CA GLU A 119 1.74 -11.22 15.85
C GLU A 119 1.01 -10.63 17.07
N ARG A 120 -0.34 -10.56 17.02
CA ARG A 120 -1.16 -10.10 18.15
C ARG A 120 -1.12 -11.05 19.34
N PHE A 121 -1.14 -12.35 19.10
CA PHE A 121 -1.08 -13.35 20.16
C PHE A 121 0.28 -13.32 20.86
N ALA A 122 1.37 -13.20 20.11
CA ALA A 122 2.72 -13.04 20.64
C ALA A 122 2.82 -11.78 21.51
N LEU A 123 2.30 -10.64 21.04
CA LEU A 123 2.26 -9.41 21.83
C LEU A 123 1.42 -9.57 23.11
N ARG A 124 0.24 -10.19 23.02
CA ARG A 124 -0.60 -10.48 24.20
C ARG A 124 0.11 -11.39 25.20
N ARG A 125 0.80 -12.42 24.73
CA ARG A 125 1.58 -13.32 25.59
C ARG A 125 2.73 -12.58 26.26
N PHE A 126 3.45 -11.76 25.52
CA PHE A 126 4.54 -10.93 26.04
C PHE A 126 4.03 -9.99 27.15
N THR A 127 2.94 -9.27 26.89
CA THR A 127 2.38 -8.29 27.84
C THR A 127 1.74 -8.92 29.08
N ARG A 128 1.25 -10.17 28.99
CA ARG A 128 0.80 -10.95 30.16
C ARG A 128 1.96 -11.35 31.08
N ALA A 129 3.17 -11.44 30.55
CA ALA A 129 4.37 -11.69 31.35
C ALA A 129 4.94 -10.39 31.97
N SER A 130 4.52 -9.23 31.50
CA SER A 130 4.94 -7.92 32.04
C SER A 130 4.27 -7.60 33.37
N ARG A 131 4.99 -6.90 34.24
CA ARG A 131 4.50 -6.46 35.54
C ARG A 131 3.82 -5.10 35.41
N GLN A 132 2.82 -4.82 36.24
CA GLN A 132 2.21 -3.49 36.28
C GLN A 132 3.09 -2.55 37.10
N VAL A 133 3.39 -1.37 36.55
CA VAL A 133 4.14 -0.34 37.28
C VAL A 133 3.19 0.29 38.30
N THR A 134 3.50 0.12 39.58
CA THR A 134 2.74 0.69 40.70
C THR A 134 3.43 1.89 41.34
N ASP A 135 4.64 2.24 40.91
CA ASP A 135 5.41 3.37 41.43
C ASP A 135 4.63 4.70 41.28
N PRO A 136 4.40 5.43 42.40
CA PRO A 136 3.77 6.74 42.38
C PRO A 136 4.50 7.80 41.54
N ALA A 137 5.83 7.72 41.39
CA ALA A 137 6.58 8.66 40.55
C ALA A 137 6.20 8.50 39.08
N TRP A 138 6.18 7.27 38.58
CA TRP A 138 5.73 6.95 37.23
C TRP A 138 4.28 7.34 36.97
N ARG A 139 3.39 7.14 37.95
CA ARG A 139 1.99 7.54 37.83
C ARG A 139 1.83 9.04 37.70
N ARG A 140 2.54 9.83 38.52
CA ARG A 140 2.53 11.30 38.43
C ARG A 140 3.01 11.80 37.06
N LEU A 141 4.13 11.26 36.57
CA LEU A 141 4.64 11.62 35.24
C LEU A 141 3.67 11.25 34.12
N LEU A 142 2.98 10.11 34.24
CA LEU A 142 1.97 9.67 33.27
C LEU A 142 0.75 10.62 33.28
N ASP A 143 0.27 11.00 34.46
CA ASP A 143 -0.86 11.92 34.62
C ASP A 143 -0.51 13.30 34.04
N ASP A 144 0.65 13.87 34.38
CA ASP A 144 1.14 15.14 33.85
C ASP A 144 1.29 15.12 32.32
N ALA A 145 1.86 14.03 31.78
CA ALA A 145 2.04 13.87 30.34
C ALA A 145 0.70 13.67 29.62
N SER A 146 -0.23 12.91 30.21
CA SER A 146 -1.56 12.69 29.67
C SER A 146 -2.37 13.98 29.63
N ASP A 147 -2.33 14.80 30.69
CA ASP A 147 -3.01 16.09 30.72
C ASP A 147 -2.47 17.06 29.67
N SER A 148 -1.17 16.99 29.36
CA SER A 148 -0.55 17.84 28.34
C SER A 148 -0.88 17.47 26.88
N ILE A 149 -1.21 16.20 26.58
CA ILE A 149 -1.38 15.71 25.20
C ILE A 149 -2.78 15.14 24.90
N ALA A 150 -3.37 14.39 25.83
CA ALA A 150 -4.56 13.58 25.56
C ALA A 150 -5.88 14.27 25.85
N GLY A 151 -5.90 15.27 26.74
CA GLY A 151 -7.13 15.75 27.33
C GLY A 151 -7.76 14.69 28.25
N ASN A 152 -8.29 15.15 29.37
CA ASN A 152 -8.53 14.36 30.57
C ASN A 152 -9.46 13.15 30.31
N GLY A 153 -9.15 11.99 30.89
CA GLY A 153 -10.13 10.90 31.11
C GLY A 153 -9.82 9.52 30.51
N ARG A 154 -8.70 9.33 29.80
CA ARG A 154 -8.33 8.02 29.26
C ARG A 154 -7.42 7.27 30.23
N VAL A 155 -7.90 6.14 30.77
CA VAL A 155 -7.09 5.31 31.68
C VAL A 155 -6.02 4.57 30.86
N ILE A 156 -4.77 5.05 30.94
CA ILE A 156 -3.60 4.41 30.32
C ILE A 156 -2.97 3.47 31.34
N ARG A 157 -2.71 2.23 30.93
CA ARG A 157 -2.02 1.25 31.78
C ARG A 157 -0.52 1.28 31.50
N LEU A 158 0.28 1.45 32.55
CA LEU A 158 1.73 1.34 32.46
C LEU A 158 2.18 -0.06 32.89
N LEU A 159 2.87 -0.75 32.00
CA LEU A 159 3.49 -2.05 32.25
C LEU A 159 5.01 -1.92 32.10
N GLN A 160 5.74 -2.79 32.79
CA GLN A 160 7.18 -2.92 32.66
C GLN A 160 7.52 -4.36 32.32
N SER A 161 8.36 -4.51 31.31
CA SER A 161 8.92 -5.78 30.87
C SER A 161 10.15 -6.11 31.71
N ASP A 162 10.32 -7.37 32.10
CA ASP A 162 11.56 -7.88 32.72
C ASP A 162 12.72 -8.00 31.72
N ARG A 163 12.54 -7.50 30.48
CA ARG A 163 13.51 -7.49 29.39
C ARG A 163 13.66 -6.08 28.85
N ASP A 164 14.86 -5.75 28.43
CA ASP A 164 15.14 -4.53 27.66
C ASP A 164 14.55 -4.64 26.26
N VAL A 165 13.34 -4.09 26.12
CA VAL A 165 12.61 -3.94 24.88
C VAL A 165 12.40 -2.47 24.57
N MET A 166 12.29 -2.13 23.29
CA MET A 166 11.88 -0.78 22.92
C MET A 166 10.53 -0.46 23.56
N PRO A 167 10.35 0.74 24.16
CA PRO A 167 9.05 1.20 24.60
C PRO A 167 8.02 1.01 23.50
N LEU A 168 6.84 0.52 23.89
CA LEU A 168 5.81 0.20 22.92
C LEU A 168 4.43 0.48 23.49
N THR A 169 3.65 1.20 22.70
CA THR A 169 2.24 1.47 22.96
C THR A 169 1.34 0.58 22.13
N PHE A 170 0.35 -0.04 22.76
CA PHE A 170 -0.66 -0.83 22.07
C PHE A 170 -2.04 -0.74 22.74
N GLY A 171 -3.07 -1.15 22.00
CA GLY A 171 -4.46 -1.05 22.44
C GLY A 171 -5.16 0.18 21.88
N THR A 172 -6.50 0.13 21.82
CA THR A 172 -7.29 1.24 21.25
C THR A 172 -8.29 1.82 22.22
N LEU A 173 -9.02 1.00 22.98
CA LEU A 173 -9.96 1.51 23.98
C LEU A 173 -9.28 1.67 25.34
N ALA A 174 -8.45 0.69 25.71
CA ALA A 174 -7.56 0.75 26.87
C ALA A 174 -6.11 0.70 26.35
N PRO A 175 -5.47 1.86 26.08
CA PRO A 175 -4.07 1.88 25.68
C PRO A 175 -3.18 1.41 26.83
N VAL A 176 -2.14 0.67 26.45
CA VAL A 176 -1.14 0.11 27.34
C VAL A 176 0.23 0.53 26.82
N VAL A 177 1.03 1.12 27.69
CA VAL A 177 2.42 1.49 27.43
C VAL A 177 3.29 0.48 28.16
N VAL A 178 4.18 -0.22 27.45
CA VAL A 178 5.17 -1.12 28.06
C VAL A 178 6.53 -0.45 28.03
N LEU A 179 7.16 -0.40 29.20
CA LEU A 179 8.51 0.12 29.41
C LEU A 179 9.53 -1.02 29.54
N PRO A 180 10.80 -0.79 29.16
CA PRO A 180 11.89 -1.74 29.43
C PRO A 180 12.21 -1.86 30.92
N ALA A 181 12.95 -2.92 31.28
CA ALA A 181 13.47 -3.12 32.63
C ALA A 181 14.35 -1.94 33.07
N SER A 182 15.23 -1.45 32.18
CA SER A 182 16.11 -0.30 32.40
C SER A 182 15.40 1.05 32.57
N ALA A 183 14.07 1.12 32.42
CA ALA A 183 13.33 2.37 32.54
C ALA A 183 13.47 3.02 33.93
N ASP A 184 13.69 2.23 34.98
CA ASP A 184 13.87 2.73 36.34
C ASP A 184 15.20 3.47 36.53
N GLU A 185 16.18 3.25 35.67
CA GLU A 185 17.47 3.95 35.69
C GLU A 185 17.42 5.29 34.94
N TRP A 186 16.32 5.57 34.24
CA TRP A 186 16.19 6.78 33.44
C TRP A 186 15.97 8.01 34.32
N THR A 187 16.60 9.11 33.91
CA THR A 187 16.34 10.44 34.46
C THR A 187 14.87 10.83 34.24
N GLU A 188 14.35 11.68 35.12
CA GLU A 188 12.96 12.15 35.04
C GLU A 188 12.62 12.78 33.68
N ASP A 189 13.54 13.61 33.15
CA ASP A 189 13.39 14.21 31.82
C ASP A 189 13.25 13.15 30.71
N ARG A 190 14.05 12.08 30.76
CA ARG A 190 13.98 10.98 29.79
C ARG A 190 12.66 10.22 29.93
N ARG A 191 12.25 9.90 31.16
CA ARG A 191 10.96 9.24 31.44
C ARG A 191 9.80 10.05 30.86
N ARG A 192 9.80 11.37 31.09
CA ARG A 192 8.78 12.30 30.57
C ARG A 192 8.78 12.33 29.05
N ALA A 193 9.96 12.44 28.42
CA ALA A 193 10.07 12.47 26.96
C ALA A 193 9.51 11.20 26.30
N VAL A 194 9.85 10.02 26.84
CA VAL A 194 9.34 8.74 26.33
C VAL A 194 7.84 8.62 26.55
N LEU A 195 7.31 9.00 27.73
CA LEU A 195 5.87 8.97 27.97
C LEU A 195 5.10 9.88 27.02
N LEU A 196 5.57 11.10 26.77
CA LEU A 196 4.94 12.02 25.81
C LEU A 196 4.88 11.41 24.40
N HIS A 197 5.96 10.74 23.95
CA HIS A 197 6.01 10.04 22.68
C HIS A 197 4.97 8.91 22.60
N GLU A 198 5.01 8.01 23.57
CA GLU A 198 4.14 6.84 23.62
C GLU A 198 2.66 7.26 23.73
N LEU A 199 2.37 8.30 24.51
CA LEU A 199 1.03 8.85 24.63
C LEU A 199 0.54 9.53 23.35
N ALA A 200 1.40 10.20 22.59
CA ALA A 200 1.01 10.81 21.32
C ALA A 200 0.44 9.76 20.33
N HIS A 201 0.97 8.53 20.34
CA HIS A 201 0.41 7.41 19.57
C HIS A 201 -0.99 6.98 20.05
N THR A 202 -1.26 7.04 21.37
CA THR A 202 -2.58 6.68 21.93
C THR A 202 -3.68 7.66 21.52
N VAL A 203 -3.37 8.95 21.51
CA VAL A 203 -4.33 10.03 21.22
C VAL A 203 -4.80 9.97 19.77
N ARG A 204 -3.90 9.63 18.85
CA ARG A 204 -4.20 9.47 17.43
C ARG A 204 -4.87 8.14 17.07
N ALA A 205 -5.05 7.24 18.04
CA ALA A 205 -5.50 5.88 17.81
C ALA A 205 -4.66 5.14 16.75
N ASP A 206 -3.34 5.34 16.74
CA ASP A 206 -2.44 4.78 15.72
C ASP A 206 -2.54 3.25 15.65
N CYS A 207 -2.76 2.61 16.79
CA CYS A 207 -3.04 1.18 16.86
C CYS A 207 -4.30 0.75 16.09
N LEU A 208 -5.34 1.58 16.05
CA LEU A 208 -6.54 1.30 15.26
C LEU A 208 -6.21 1.38 13.78
N ILE A 209 -5.59 2.49 13.36
CA ILE A 209 -5.28 2.73 11.95
C ILE A 209 -4.28 1.69 11.45
N GLN A 210 -3.27 1.31 12.23
CA GLN A 210 -2.34 0.23 11.90
C GLN A 210 -3.07 -1.10 11.67
N ARG A 211 -4.04 -1.44 12.52
CA ARG A 211 -4.84 -2.68 12.34
C ARG A 211 -5.72 -2.62 11.10
N LEU A 212 -6.38 -1.49 10.84
CA LEU A 212 -7.21 -1.30 9.65
C LEU A 212 -6.38 -1.39 8.37
N THR A 213 -5.21 -0.74 8.35
CA THR A 213 -4.26 -0.81 7.22
C THR A 213 -3.77 -2.25 7.01
N ALA A 214 -3.43 -2.97 8.07
CA ALA A 214 -3.00 -4.36 7.96
C ALA A 214 -4.10 -5.28 7.42
N CYS A 215 -5.34 -5.12 7.89
CA CYS A 215 -6.50 -5.84 7.35
C CYS A 215 -6.74 -5.49 5.87
N ALA A 216 -6.63 -4.21 5.50
CA ALA A 216 -6.74 -3.79 4.10
C ALA A 216 -5.64 -4.42 3.23
N CYS A 217 -4.39 -4.46 3.69
CA CYS A 217 -3.30 -5.16 3.01
C CYS A 217 -3.57 -6.66 2.88
N ALA A 218 -4.19 -7.30 3.88
CA ALA A 218 -4.54 -8.72 3.81
C ALA A 218 -5.64 -9.00 2.78
N LEU A 219 -6.70 -8.18 2.77
CA LEU A 219 -7.81 -8.31 1.81
C LEU A 219 -7.35 -7.99 0.38
N TYR A 220 -6.59 -6.91 0.20
CA TYR A 220 -6.10 -6.47 -1.10
C TYR A 220 -4.63 -6.84 -1.34
N TRP A 221 -4.20 -7.99 -0.83
CA TRP A 221 -2.80 -8.43 -0.92
C TRP A 221 -2.22 -8.47 -2.34
N PRO A 222 -2.98 -8.76 -3.43
CA PRO A 222 -2.44 -8.74 -4.78
C PRO A 222 -2.17 -7.32 -5.30
N HIS A 223 -2.71 -6.29 -4.63
CA HIS A 223 -2.71 -4.92 -5.14
C HIS A 223 -1.51 -4.12 -4.60
N PRO A 224 -0.47 -3.83 -5.41
CA PRO A 224 0.75 -3.17 -4.95
C PRO A 224 0.50 -1.76 -4.39
N GLY A 225 -0.51 -1.05 -4.90
CA GLY A 225 -0.87 0.29 -4.42
C GLY A 225 -1.29 0.31 -2.95
N VAL A 226 -1.86 -0.78 -2.42
CA VAL A 226 -2.28 -0.85 -1.01
C VAL A 226 -1.06 -0.97 -0.10
N TRP A 227 -0.03 -1.71 -0.54
CA TRP A 227 1.25 -1.80 0.16
C TRP A 227 2.03 -0.49 0.14
N TYR A 228 1.98 0.24 -0.98
CA TYR A 228 2.58 1.58 -1.09
C TYR A 228 1.88 2.59 -0.18
N ALA A 229 0.55 2.64 -0.21
CA ALA A 229 -0.25 3.48 0.67
C ALA A 229 -0.01 3.15 2.15
N ALA A 230 0.07 1.86 2.50
CA ALA A 230 0.40 1.43 3.86
C ALA A 230 1.79 1.87 4.31
N ARG A 231 2.78 1.92 3.40
CA ARG A 231 4.12 2.45 3.70
C ARG A 231 4.10 3.96 3.93
N HIS A 232 3.44 4.73 3.06
CA HIS A 232 3.32 6.18 3.23
C HIS A 232 2.57 6.54 4.50
N LEU A 233 1.46 5.85 4.77
CA LEU A 233 0.69 6.07 5.98
C LEU A 233 1.49 5.78 7.25
N ARG A 234 2.44 4.84 7.23
CA ARG A 234 3.36 4.64 8.37
C ARG A 234 4.32 5.82 8.53
N ALA A 235 4.95 6.28 7.44
CA ALA A 235 5.87 7.42 7.51
C ALA A 235 5.19 8.71 7.99
N GLU A 236 4.00 9.02 7.47
CA GLU A 236 3.22 10.19 7.88
C GLU A 236 2.75 10.12 9.34
N ARG A 237 2.53 8.91 9.87
CA ARG A 237 2.16 8.75 11.29
C ARG A 237 3.31 9.13 12.22
N GLU A 238 4.53 8.69 11.92
CA GLU A 238 5.71 9.02 12.73
C GLU A 238 5.95 10.54 12.72
N LEU A 239 5.97 11.15 11.53
CA LEU A 239 6.13 12.62 11.39
C LEU A 239 5.07 13.38 12.20
N ALA A 240 3.81 12.96 12.09
CA ALA A 240 2.72 13.65 12.77
C ALA A 240 2.60 13.25 14.26
N CYS A 241 3.32 12.24 14.73
CA CYS A 241 3.55 11.97 16.15
C CYS A 241 4.59 12.96 16.69
N ASP A 242 5.74 13.06 16.01
CA ASP A 242 6.82 13.98 16.35
C ASP A 242 6.34 15.44 16.43
N ASP A 243 5.56 15.90 15.45
CA ASP A 243 4.98 17.25 15.43
C ASP A 243 4.14 17.54 16.69
N ARG A 244 3.39 16.55 17.18
CA ARG A 244 2.54 16.70 18.37
C ARG A 244 3.36 16.72 19.65
N VAL A 245 4.41 15.91 19.73
CA VAL A 245 5.33 15.90 20.88
C VAL A 245 6.05 17.25 20.99
N ILE A 246 6.48 17.82 19.86
CA ILE A 246 7.07 19.16 19.80
C ILE A 246 6.05 20.22 20.23
N ALA A 247 4.81 20.14 19.74
CA ALA A 247 3.74 21.07 20.11
C ALA A 247 3.36 20.99 21.60
N ALA A 248 3.55 19.84 22.25
CA ALA A 248 3.32 19.64 23.68
C ALA A 248 4.45 20.18 24.58
N GLY A 249 5.46 20.83 23.99
CA GLY A 249 6.54 21.51 24.73
C GLY A 249 7.79 20.66 24.96
N ALA A 250 7.90 19.48 24.34
CA ALA A 250 9.17 18.77 24.32
C ALA A 250 10.18 19.55 23.46
N ARG A 251 11.37 19.85 24.02
CA ARG A 251 12.47 20.42 23.24
C ARG A 251 12.92 19.37 22.23
N ALA A 252 12.68 19.64 20.94
CA ALA A 252 12.93 18.69 19.84
C ALA A 252 14.33 18.05 19.84
N ARG A 253 15.34 18.80 20.29
CA ARG A 253 16.74 18.34 20.39
C ARG A 253 16.96 17.32 21.51
N ASP A 254 16.38 17.53 22.68
CA ASP A 254 16.54 16.64 23.84
C ASP A 254 15.68 15.38 23.67
N TYR A 255 14.49 15.53 23.06
CA TYR A 255 13.61 14.45 22.66
C TYR A 255 14.27 13.50 21.63
N ALA A 256 14.78 14.03 20.52
CA ALA A 256 15.45 13.23 19.50
C ALA A 256 16.72 12.58 20.04
N GLY A 257 17.47 13.28 20.91
CA GLY A 257 18.65 12.73 21.59
C GLY A 257 18.34 11.52 22.45
N HIS A 258 17.31 11.60 23.31
CA HIS A 258 16.93 10.48 24.16
C HIS A 258 16.41 9.26 23.38
N LEU A 259 15.63 9.46 22.31
CA LEU A 259 15.16 8.35 21.46
C LEU A 259 16.31 7.73 20.65
N LEU A 260 17.27 8.52 20.17
CA LEU A 260 18.45 8.04 19.45
C LEU A 260 19.49 7.37 20.35
N GLU A 261 19.54 7.67 21.64
CA GLU A 261 20.38 6.95 22.62
C GLU A 261 19.77 5.59 23.01
N ILE A 262 18.45 5.49 23.01
CA ILE A 262 17.69 4.27 23.29
C ILE A 262 17.79 3.31 22.09
N ALA A 263 17.61 3.79 20.85
CA ALA A 263 17.53 2.92 19.67
C ALA A 263 18.70 1.92 19.46
N PRO A 264 19.99 2.27 19.69
CA PRO A 264 21.10 1.33 19.61
C PRO A 264 21.09 0.27 20.71
N ALA A 265 20.75 0.65 21.95
CA ALA A 265 20.70 -0.26 23.09
C ALA A 265 19.66 -1.37 22.90
N PHE A 266 18.56 -1.07 22.19
CA PHE A 266 17.51 -2.05 21.90
C PHE A 266 17.64 -2.74 20.53
N ARG A 267 18.45 -2.20 19.60
CA ARG A 267 18.82 -2.88 18.33
C ARG A 267 19.86 -3.99 18.52
N ALA A 268 20.59 -3.98 19.64
CA ALA A 268 21.60 -4.98 19.97
C ALA A 268 21.03 -6.27 20.62
N ALA A 269 19.71 -6.38 20.80
CA ALA A 269 19.08 -7.66 21.13
C ALA A 269 19.22 -8.62 19.92
N PRO A 270 19.80 -9.82 20.09
CA PRO A 270 20.23 -10.64 18.97
C PRO A 270 19.04 -11.07 18.12
N ALA A 271 19.21 -10.97 16.80
CA ALA A 271 18.37 -11.66 15.84
C ALA A 271 18.28 -13.15 16.25
N PRO A 272 17.11 -13.80 16.21
CA PRO A 272 17.04 -15.23 16.43
C PRO A 272 17.93 -15.90 15.39
N ALA A 273 19.00 -16.55 15.85
CA ALA A 273 19.83 -17.40 15.04
C ALA A 273 18.92 -18.38 14.28
N SER A 274 18.97 -18.29 12.95
CA SER A 274 18.41 -19.29 12.05
C SER A 274 19.49 -20.31 11.72
#